data_AF-A0A9W8DJW9-F1
#
_entry.id   AF-A0A9W8DJW9-F1
#
_cell.length_a   1.000
_cell.length_b   1.000
_cell.length_c   1.000
_cell.angle_alpha   90.00
_cell.angle_beta   90.00
_cell.angle_gamma   90.00
#
_symmetry.space_group_name_H-M   'P 1'
#
loop_
_entity.id
_entity.type
_entity.pdbx_description
1 polymer ?
#
loop_
_entity_poly.entity_id
_entity_poly.type
_entity_poly.pdbx_seq_one_letter_code
_entity_poly.pdbx_strand_id
1 'polypeptide(L)'
;SGFKKSIGRAGTSIKQKVGSVEASNDPDFNEQEERFKILEKKAERLYKESDGYLASVETMTESQRKLAENMTALMDGGQSAHSYQSAYRHAAEYIDEKVRADFESAYRQTVIESISRYCSYIPEFNKGITQRKHRLQDFDKIKAQWKKAYEKQNIEPQIFEKVDSDATYAEQVYNNINTALIREIPKLINARIDVLDPSFEAFIKSQHDFFGQSSEQMDRVQTYLPPRTNDDDRALDNSIRDILERVRGLSICSLSA
;
A
#
# COMPACT_ATOMS: atom_id res chain seq x y z
N SER A 1 -8.61 22.88 29.29
CA SER A 1 -7.18 22.53 29.14
C SER A 1 -7.05 21.02 28.94
N GLY A 2 -6.65 20.60 27.74
CA GLY A 2 -6.51 19.17 27.38
C GLY A 2 -5.49 18.41 28.23
N PHE A 3 -4.51 19.11 28.79
CA PHE A 3 -3.48 18.54 29.67
C PHE A 3 -4.03 18.02 31.00
N LYS A 4 -5.04 18.68 31.59
CA LYS A 4 -5.71 18.19 32.80
C LYS A 4 -6.53 16.92 32.52
N LYS A 5 -7.09 16.80 31.31
CA LYS A 5 -7.86 15.62 30.89
C LYS A 5 -6.95 14.43 30.59
N SER A 6 -5.78 14.64 29.96
CA SER A 6 -4.83 13.55 29.67
C SER A 6 -4.25 12.91 30.94
N ILE A 7 -3.85 13.72 31.94
CA ILE A 7 -3.39 13.22 33.24
C ILE A 7 -4.51 12.44 33.96
N GLY A 8 -5.75 12.94 33.88
CA GLY A 8 -6.92 12.27 34.44
C GLY A 8 -7.16 10.88 33.83
N ARG A 9 -6.97 10.73 32.52
CA ARG A 9 -7.15 9.45 31.80
C ARG A 9 -6.05 8.43 32.08
N ALA A 10 -4.80 8.89 32.17
CA ALA A 10 -3.68 8.03 32.57
C ALA A 10 -3.92 7.42 33.97
N GLY A 11 -4.44 8.22 34.90
CA GLY A 11 -4.84 7.74 36.22
C GLY A 11 -5.97 6.70 36.20
N THR A 12 -6.97 6.87 35.32
CA THR A 12 -8.05 5.88 35.15
C THR A 12 -7.53 4.55 34.58
N SER A 13 -6.69 4.58 33.55
CA SER A 13 -6.10 3.36 32.97
C SER A 13 -5.32 2.52 33.99
N ILE A 14 -4.55 3.17 34.87
CA ILE A 14 -3.80 2.47 35.92
C ILE A 14 -4.77 1.82 36.91
N LYS A 15 -5.84 2.53 37.31
CA LYS A 15 -6.85 2.00 38.24
C LYS A 15 -7.64 0.83 37.65
N GLN A 16 -7.93 0.84 36.35
CA GLN A 16 -8.55 -0.29 35.66
C GLN A 16 -7.63 -1.51 35.64
N LYS A 17 -6.33 -1.33 35.35
CA LYS A 17 -5.35 -2.43 35.39
C LYS A 17 -5.16 -3.05 36.79
N VAL A 18 -5.40 -2.28 37.84
CA VAL A 18 -5.31 -2.73 39.25
C VAL A 18 -6.69 -3.17 39.78
N GLY A 19 -7.74 -3.22 38.95
CA GLY A 19 -9.08 -3.67 39.32
C GLY A 19 -9.87 -2.71 40.22
N SER A 20 -9.36 -1.49 40.43
CA SER A 20 -10.01 -0.47 41.28
C SER A 20 -11.13 0.31 40.58
N VAL A 21 -11.27 0.15 39.26
CA VAL A 21 -12.34 0.69 38.41
C VAL A 21 -12.70 -0.40 37.40
N GLU A 22 -13.98 -0.75 37.28
CA GLU A 22 -14.45 -1.68 36.25
C GLU A 22 -14.19 -1.09 34.85
N ALA A 23 -13.64 -1.91 33.95
CA ALA A 23 -13.48 -1.55 32.55
C ALA A 23 -14.71 -1.99 31.78
N SER A 24 -15.34 -1.06 31.06
CA SER A 24 -16.40 -1.42 30.14
C SER A 24 -15.83 -2.22 28.96
N ASN A 25 -16.55 -3.27 28.56
CA ASN A 25 -16.20 -4.12 27.43
C ASN A 25 -17.31 -4.04 26.39
N ASP A 26 -16.94 -3.77 25.13
CA ASP A 26 -17.88 -3.60 24.02
C ASP A 26 -17.54 -4.61 22.90
N PRO A 27 -18.07 -5.84 22.97
CA PRO A 27 -17.74 -6.91 22.03
C PRO A 27 -17.95 -6.52 20.56
N ASP A 28 -19.07 -5.87 20.26
CA ASP A 28 -19.42 -5.44 18.91
C ASP A 28 -18.39 -4.46 18.34
N PHE A 29 -17.94 -3.50 19.15
CA PHE A 29 -16.91 -2.56 18.72
C PHE A 29 -15.56 -3.25 18.57
N ASN A 30 -15.18 -4.12 19.51
CA ASN A 30 -13.90 -4.83 19.47
C ASN A 30 -13.76 -5.65 18.18
N GLU A 31 -14.84 -6.32 17.75
CA GLU A 31 -14.87 -7.03 16.47
C GLU A 31 -14.64 -6.08 15.29
N GLN A 32 -15.34 -4.93 15.26
CA GLN A 32 -15.16 -3.97 14.18
C GLN A 32 -13.76 -3.33 14.19
N GLU A 33 -13.19 -3.04 15.35
CA GLU A 33 -11.82 -2.53 15.49
C GLU A 33 -10.79 -3.54 14.96
N GLU A 34 -10.93 -4.82 15.29
CA GLU A 34 -10.05 -5.87 14.77
C GLU A 34 -10.12 -5.96 13.24
N ARG A 35 -11.33 -6.01 12.69
CA ARG A 35 -11.54 -6.03 11.23
C ARG A 35 -10.96 -4.79 10.56
N PHE A 36 -11.13 -3.61 11.17
CA PHE A 36 -10.55 -2.36 10.68
C PHE A 36 -9.01 -2.40 10.70
N LYS A 37 -8.39 -2.91 11.76
CA LYS A 37 -6.92 -3.03 11.85
C LYS A 37 -6.34 -4.00 10.83
N ILE A 38 -7.06 -5.07 10.51
CA ILE A 38 -6.67 -5.98 9.43
C ILE A 38 -6.77 -5.27 8.08
N LEU A 39 -7.87 -4.53 7.84
CA LEU A 39 -8.05 -3.76 6.61
C LEU A 39 -6.93 -2.72 6.44
N GLU A 40 -6.65 -1.93 7.47
CA GLU A 40 -5.62 -0.89 7.47
C GLU A 40 -4.27 -1.43 6.99
N LYS A 41 -3.77 -2.48 7.64
CA LYS A 41 -2.49 -3.10 7.28
C LYS A 41 -2.47 -3.62 5.84
N LYS A 42 -3.58 -4.23 5.40
CA LYS A 42 -3.69 -4.78 4.03
C LYS A 42 -3.74 -3.68 2.99
N ALA A 43 -4.48 -2.60 3.24
CA ALA A 43 -4.63 -1.48 2.32
C ALA A 43 -3.30 -0.70 2.17
N GLU A 44 -2.62 -0.42 3.29
CA GLU A 44 -1.29 0.23 3.27
C GLU A 44 -0.25 -0.62 2.54
N ARG A 45 -0.24 -1.93 2.79
CA ARG A 45 0.64 -2.86 2.10
C ARG A 45 0.36 -2.88 0.59
N LEU A 46 -0.92 -2.97 0.21
CA LEU A 46 -1.33 -2.97 -1.18
C LEU A 46 -0.91 -1.68 -1.89
N TYR A 47 -1.11 -0.52 -1.27
CA TYR A 47 -0.66 0.76 -1.82
C TYR A 47 0.86 0.77 -2.06
N LYS A 48 1.63 0.35 -1.05
CA LYS A 48 3.10 0.28 -1.14
C LYS A 48 3.57 -0.68 -2.24
N GLU A 49 2.96 -1.85 -2.35
CA GLU A 49 3.31 -2.83 -3.39
C GLU A 49 2.90 -2.32 -4.79
N SER A 50 1.78 -1.60 -4.90
CA SER A 50 1.31 -1.01 -6.17
C SER A 50 2.26 0.08 -6.67
N ASP A 51 2.74 0.96 -5.77
CA ASP A 51 3.72 1.99 -6.08
C ASP A 51 5.10 1.38 -6.41
N GLY A 52 5.53 0.39 -5.62
CA GLY A 52 6.79 -0.33 -5.87
C GLY A 52 6.79 -1.09 -7.20
N TYR A 53 5.64 -1.61 -7.65
CA TYR A 53 5.53 -2.23 -8.97
C TYR A 53 5.80 -1.24 -10.09
N LEU A 54 5.19 -0.04 -10.04
CA LEU A 54 5.42 0.99 -11.05
C LEU A 54 6.90 1.42 -11.10
N ALA A 55 7.51 1.67 -9.94
CA ALA A 55 8.94 1.97 -9.85
C ALA A 55 9.84 0.85 -10.42
N SER A 56 9.40 -0.41 -10.30
CA SER A 56 10.11 -1.55 -10.87
C SER A 56 10.01 -1.57 -12.40
N VAL A 57 8.85 -1.22 -12.97
CA VAL A 57 8.67 -1.08 -14.43
C VAL A 57 9.55 0.06 -14.95
N GLU A 58 9.56 1.22 -14.28
CA GLU A 58 10.44 2.35 -14.61
C GLU A 58 11.91 1.94 -14.63
N THR A 59 12.38 1.29 -13.57
CA THR A 59 13.76 0.82 -13.45
C THR A 59 14.10 -0.21 -14.54
N MET A 60 13.17 -1.10 -14.87
CA MET A 60 13.38 -2.15 -15.87
C MET A 60 13.56 -1.57 -17.27
N THR A 61 12.66 -0.69 -17.72
CA THR A 61 12.75 -0.12 -19.08
C THR A 61 13.95 0.82 -19.22
N GLU A 62 14.27 1.59 -18.18
CA GLU A 62 15.46 2.42 -18.17
C GLU A 62 16.74 1.58 -18.27
N SER A 63 16.80 0.48 -17.51
CA SER A 63 17.92 -0.46 -17.57
C SER A 63 18.03 -1.11 -18.95
N GLN A 64 16.89 -1.48 -19.57
CA GLN A 64 16.85 -2.04 -20.92
C GLN A 64 17.39 -1.04 -21.95
N ARG A 65 16.95 0.23 -21.90
CA ARG A 65 17.44 1.30 -22.78
C ARG A 65 18.94 1.52 -22.62
N LYS A 66 19.42 1.70 -21.38
CA LYS A 66 20.86 1.87 -21.08
C LYS A 66 21.71 0.70 -21.56
N LEU A 67 21.21 -0.54 -21.42
CA LEU A 67 21.89 -1.73 -21.93
C LEU A 67 22.01 -1.67 -23.46
N ALA A 68 20.93 -1.33 -24.16
CA ALA A 68 20.91 -1.22 -25.61
C ALA A 68 21.86 -0.12 -26.13
N GLU A 69 21.89 1.04 -25.45
CA GLU A 69 22.80 2.14 -25.75
C GLU A 69 24.27 1.71 -25.62
N ASN A 70 24.63 1.09 -24.50
CA ASN A 70 26.02 0.66 -24.24
C ASN A 70 26.45 -0.47 -25.18
N MET A 71 25.58 -1.45 -25.45
CA MET A 71 25.85 -2.51 -26.43
C MET A 71 26.10 -1.94 -27.82
N THR A 72 25.31 -0.95 -28.23
CA THR A 72 25.49 -0.29 -29.54
C THR A 72 26.80 0.49 -29.58
N ALA A 73 27.13 1.25 -28.53
CA ALA A 73 28.34 2.06 -28.46
C ALA A 73 29.64 1.23 -28.50
N LEU A 74 29.65 0.03 -27.92
CA LEU A 74 30.80 -0.89 -28.00
C LEU A 74 31.04 -1.44 -29.41
N MET A 75 30.03 -1.39 -30.28
CA MET A 75 30.09 -1.88 -31.65
C MET A 75 30.38 -0.77 -32.67
N ASP A 76 30.50 0.48 -32.22
CA ASP A 76 30.90 1.61 -33.05
C ASP A 76 32.38 1.47 -33.45
N GLY A 77 32.57 0.82 -34.59
CA GLY A 77 33.87 0.53 -35.21
C GLY A 77 33.79 -0.28 -36.50
N GLY A 78 32.63 -0.87 -36.86
CA GLY A 78 32.55 -1.70 -38.07
C GLY A 78 31.19 -2.06 -38.67
N GLN A 79 30.04 -1.49 -38.27
CA GLN A 79 28.74 -1.91 -38.82
C GLN A 79 27.79 -0.75 -39.17
N SER A 80 27.01 -0.99 -40.22
CA SER A 80 26.01 -0.09 -40.85
C SER A 80 24.92 0.39 -39.87
N ALA A 81 24.42 1.62 -40.09
CA ALA A 81 23.29 2.22 -39.38
C ALA A 81 21.95 1.43 -39.48
N HIS A 82 21.91 0.32 -40.22
CA HIS A 82 20.73 -0.55 -40.41
C HIS A 82 20.90 -1.94 -39.77
N SER A 83 21.67 -2.01 -38.68
CA SER A 83 21.93 -3.26 -37.97
C SER A 83 20.81 -3.58 -36.96
N TYR A 84 20.67 -4.87 -36.60
CA TYR A 84 19.71 -5.30 -35.57
C TYR A 84 19.99 -4.65 -34.20
N GLN A 85 21.23 -4.21 -33.95
CA GLN A 85 21.61 -3.43 -32.77
C GLN A 85 20.93 -2.05 -32.73
N SER A 86 20.97 -1.32 -33.86
CA SER A 86 20.30 -0.02 -33.97
C SER A 86 18.79 -0.16 -33.87
N ALA A 87 18.21 -1.19 -34.51
CA ALA A 87 16.79 -1.49 -34.39
C ALA A 87 16.41 -1.80 -32.93
N TYR A 88 17.18 -2.63 -32.23
CA TYR A 88 16.94 -2.94 -30.82
C TYR A 88 17.06 -1.72 -29.91
N ARG A 89 18.07 -0.86 -30.13
CA ARG A 89 18.23 0.40 -29.39
C ARG A 89 17.02 1.30 -29.55
N HIS A 90 16.55 1.52 -30.77
CA HIS A 90 15.35 2.33 -31.00
C HIS A 90 14.08 1.72 -30.40
N ALA A 91 13.93 0.39 -30.45
CA ALA A 91 12.83 -0.29 -29.78
C ALA A 91 12.88 -0.10 -28.26
N ALA A 92 14.06 -0.22 -27.64
CA ALA A 92 14.24 -0.02 -26.21
C ALA A 92 14.01 1.45 -25.78
N GLU A 93 14.48 2.41 -26.58
CA GLU A 93 14.18 3.84 -26.39
C GLU A 93 12.66 4.10 -26.49
N TYR A 94 11.99 3.54 -27.50
CA TYR A 94 10.54 3.70 -27.67
C TYR A 94 9.73 3.09 -26.52
N ILE A 95 10.12 1.89 -26.05
CA ILE A 95 9.49 1.25 -24.89
C ILE A 95 9.66 2.12 -23.64
N ASP A 96 10.87 2.62 -23.38
CA ASP A 96 11.15 3.44 -22.20
C ASP A 96 10.45 4.80 -22.25
N GLU A 97 10.39 5.46 -23.40
CA GLU A 97 9.86 6.83 -23.50
C GLU A 97 8.36 6.91 -23.76
N LYS A 98 7.81 5.98 -24.56
CA LYS A 98 6.41 6.03 -25.01
C LYS A 98 5.56 4.98 -24.32
N VAL A 99 5.89 3.70 -24.51
CA VAL A 99 5.07 2.59 -23.98
C VAL A 99 4.99 2.65 -22.45
N ARG A 100 6.13 2.91 -21.78
CA ARG A 100 6.15 3.10 -20.33
C ARG A 100 5.36 4.33 -19.90
N ALA A 101 5.48 5.47 -20.59
CA ALA A 101 4.79 6.70 -20.18
C ALA A 101 3.26 6.56 -20.26
N ASP A 102 2.76 5.89 -21.31
CA ASP A 102 1.33 5.60 -21.47
C ASP A 102 0.85 4.62 -20.37
N PHE A 103 1.63 3.56 -20.11
CA PHE A 103 1.37 2.63 -19.00
C PHE A 103 1.35 3.34 -17.64
N GLU A 104 2.37 4.17 -17.35
CA GLU A 104 2.50 4.90 -16.10
C GLU A 104 1.31 5.83 -15.88
N SER A 105 0.90 6.57 -16.92
CA SER A 105 -0.25 7.47 -16.85
C SER A 105 -1.54 6.70 -16.49
N ALA A 106 -1.83 5.63 -17.23
CA ALA A 106 -3.01 4.80 -17.00
C ALA A 106 -2.98 4.14 -15.61
N TYR A 107 -1.85 3.56 -15.22
CA TYR A 107 -1.69 2.86 -13.95
C TYR A 107 -1.77 3.80 -12.74
N ARG A 108 -1.15 4.99 -12.82
CA ARG A 108 -1.25 5.99 -11.75
C ARG A 108 -2.70 6.42 -11.54
N GLN A 109 -3.39 6.78 -12.62
CA GLN A 109 -4.75 7.29 -12.55
C GLN A 109 -5.77 6.24 -12.09
N THR A 110 -5.65 5.01 -12.59
CA THR A 110 -6.70 3.99 -12.38
C THR A 110 -6.44 3.08 -11.19
N VAL A 111 -5.17 2.86 -10.83
CA VAL A 111 -4.77 1.94 -9.76
C VAL A 111 -4.27 2.70 -8.54
N ILE A 112 -3.19 3.48 -8.69
CA ILE A 112 -2.53 4.13 -7.54
C ILE A 112 -3.46 5.17 -6.91
N GLU A 113 -4.04 6.08 -7.69
CA GLU A 113 -4.92 7.13 -7.16
C GLU A 113 -6.19 6.56 -6.50
N SER A 114 -6.78 5.51 -7.09
CA SER A 114 -7.93 4.79 -6.53
C SER A 114 -7.63 4.21 -5.15
N ILE A 115 -6.53 3.46 -5.04
CA ILE A 115 -6.09 2.84 -3.79
C ILE A 115 -5.68 3.92 -2.77
N SER A 116 -4.95 4.96 -3.21
CA SER A 116 -4.52 6.08 -2.37
C SER A 116 -5.71 6.82 -1.76
N ARG A 117 -6.72 7.13 -2.58
CA ARG A 117 -7.96 7.76 -2.13
C ARG A 117 -8.67 6.89 -1.10
N TYR A 118 -8.76 5.58 -1.31
CA TYR A 118 -9.33 4.67 -0.33
C TYR A 118 -8.54 4.66 1.00
N CYS A 119 -7.21 4.60 0.91
CA CYS A 119 -6.33 4.67 2.08
C CYS A 119 -6.45 6.02 2.83
N SER A 120 -6.77 7.11 2.15
CA SER A 120 -6.92 8.44 2.75
C SER A 120 -8.02 8.54 3.83
N TYR A 121 -8.99 7.62 3.84
CA TYR A 121 -10.03 7.57 4.87
C TYR A 121 -9.54 6.94 6.18
N ILE A 122 -8.54 6.05 6.12
CA ILE A 122 -8.04 5.29 7.29
C ILE A 122 -7.62 6.19 8.46
N PRO A 123 -6.86 7.30 8.25
CA PRO A 123 -6.47 8.19 9.35
C PRO A 123 -7.65 8.79 10.12
N GLU A 124 -8.77 9.06 9.45
CA GLU A 124 -9.95 9.63 10.11
C GLU A 124 -10.64 8.62 11.01
N PHE A 125 -10.73 7.36 10.57
CA PHE A 125 -11.22 6.26 11.41
C PHE A 125 -10.31 6.01 12.61
N ASN A 126 -8.98 6.06 12.44
CA ASN A 126 -8.04 5.97 13.56
C ASN A 126 -8.23 7.08 14.60
N LYS A 127 -8.47 8.31 14.15
CA LYS A 127 -8.81 9.42 15.06
C LYS A 127 -10.12 9.13 15.79
N GLY A 128 -11.15 8.65 15.09
CA GLY A 128 -12.42 8.25 15.67
C GLY A 128 -12.26 7.17 16.75
N ILE A 129 -11.54 6.09 16.46
CA ILE A 129 -11.22 5.01 17.41
C ILE A 129 -10.48 5.55 18.65
N THR A 130 -9.49 6.43 18.44
CA THR A 130 -8.76 7.07 19.54
C THR A 130 -9.66 7.96 20.38
N GLN A 131 -10.55 8.72 19.75
CA GLN A 131 -11.52 9.56 20.45
C GLN A 131 -12.52 8.71 21.23
N ARG A 132 -13.02 7.61 20.67
CA ARG A 132 -13.91 6.65 21.36
C ARG A 132 -13.23 6.11 22.61
N LYS A 133 -11.99 5.63 22.50
CA LYS A 133 -11.20 5.14 23.65
C LYS A 133 -11.11 6.18 24.77
N HIS A 134 -10.88 7.44 24.40
CA HIS A 134 -10.88 8.54 25.36
C HIS A 134 -12.24 8.79 26.00
N ARG A 135 -13.34 8.68 25.24
CA ARG A 135 -14.71 8.83 25.78
C ARG A 135 -15.10 7.70 26.71
N LEU A 136 -14.71 6.47 26.39
CA LEU A 136 -14.93 5.30 27.25
C LEU A 136 -14.23 5.46 28.61
N GLN A 137 -12.97 5.92 28.61
CA GLN A 137 -12.24 6.21 29.85
C GLN A 137 -12.88 7.33 30.68
N ASP A 138 -13.36 8.38 30.02
CA ASP A 138 -14.06 9.48 30.69
C ASP A 138 -15.40 8.98 31.29
N PHE A 139 -16.15 8.16 30.55
CA PHE A 139 -17.40 7.53 30.99
C PHE A 139 -17.19 6.58 32.17
N ASP A 140 -16.27 5.62 32.09
CA ASP A 140 -15.98 4.66 33.16
C ASP A 140 -15.59 5.38 34.47
N LYS A 141 -14.80 6.46 34.35
CA LYS A 141 -14.42 7.29 35.49
C LYS A 141 -15.63 7.96 36.14
N ILE A 142 -16.51 8.58 35.35
CA ILE A 142 -17.69 9.29 35.87
C ILE A 142 -18.71 8.28 36.42
N LYS A 143 -18.91 7.15 35.76
CA LYS A 143 -19.74 6.02 36.24
C LYS A 143 -19.27 5.52 37.61
N ALA A 144 -17.96 5.38 37.81
CA ALA A 144 -17.41 5.00 39.11
C ALA A 144 -17.60 6.10 40.18
N GLN A 145 -17.57 7.38 39.81
CA GLN A 145 -17.89 8.49 40.72
C GLN A 145 -19.38 8.51 41.09
N TRP A 146 -20.24 8.30 40.11
CA TRP A 146 -21.69 8.21 40.27
C TRP A 146 -22.08 7.05 41.20
N LYS A 147 -21.53 5.85 40.98
CA LYS A 147 -21.77 4.69 41.85
C LYS A 147 -21.43 4.98 43.31
N LYS A 148 -20.26 5.59 43.56
CA LYS A 148 -19.85 6.01 44.92
C LYS A 148 -20.72 7.10 45.51
N ALA A 149 -21.27 7.99 44.69
CA ALA A 149 -22.18 9.03 45.14
C ALA A 149 -23.55 8.45 45.51
N TYR A 150 -24.06 7.53 44.70
CA TYR A 150 -25.32 6.83 44.91
C TYR A 150 -25.31 5.95 46.18
N GLU A 151 -24.19 5.29 46.47
CA GLU A 151 -24.02 4.44 47.67
C GLU A 151 -23.90 5.24 48.99
N LYS A 152 -23.70 6.57 48.93
CA LYS A 152 -23.57 7.41 50.14
C LYS A 152 -24.95 7.82 50.68
N GLN A 153 -25.20 7.49 51.95
CA GLN A 153 -26.47 7.77 52.62
C GLN A 153 -26.76 9.26 52.91
N ASN A 154 -25.73 10.12 52.96
CA ASN A 154 -25.84 11.55 53.33
C ASN A 154 -25.21 12.49 52.29
N ILE A 155 -25.53 12.31 51.01
CA ILE A 155 -25.05 13.21 49.96
C ILE A 155 -26.03 14.39 49.75
N GLU A 156 -25.50 15.60 49.57
CA GLU A 156 -26.33 16.77 49.28
C GLU A 156 -27.02 16.62 47.91
N PRO A 157 -28.33 16.95 47.80
CA PRO A 157 -29.09 16.77 46.56
C PRO A 157 -28.46 17.47 45.34
N GLN A 158 -27.95 18.69 45.51
CA GLN A 158 -27.31 19.45 44.44
C GLN A 158 -26.01 18.80 43.94
N ILE A 159 -25.25 18.15 44.83
CA ILE A 159 -24.04 17.43 44.46
C ILE A 159 -24.39 16.16 43.68
N PHE A 160 -25.43 15.43 44.12
CA PHE A 160 -25.89 14.24 43.41
C PHE A 160 -26.41 14.59 42.01
N GLU A 161 -27.27 15.61 41.89
CA GLU A 161 -27.83 16.08 40.62
C GLU A 161 -26.74 16.44 39.61
N LYS A 162 -25.66 17.08 40.07
CA LYS A 162 -24.51 17.38 39.21
C LYS A 162 -23.79 16.12 38.73
N VAL A 163 -23.52 15.17 39.62
CA VAL A 163 -22.84 13.91 39.27
C VAL A 163 -23.71 13.06 38.33
N ASP A 164 -25.02 13.09 38.52
CA ASP A 164 -26.01 12.41 37.67
C ASP A 164 -26.07 13.02 36.26
N SER A 165 -26.12 14.35 36.17
CA SER A 165 -26.04 15.08 34.90
C SER A 165 -24.71 14.82 34.18
N ASP A 166 -23.58 14.83 34.90
CA ASP A 166 -22.26 14.56 34.33
C ASP A 166 -22.16 13.10 33.81
N ALA A 167 -22.76 12.14 34.50
CA ALA A 167 -22.81 10.73 34.09
C ALA A 167 -23.65 10.55 32.81
N THR A 168 -24.84 11.14 32.78
CA THR A 168 -25.73 11.12 31.60
C THR A 168 -25.04 11.74 30.38
N TYR A 169 -24.37 12.88 30.56
CA TYR A 169 -23.64 13.52 29.47
C TYR A 169 -22.47 12.67 28.97
N ALA A 170 -21.69 12.07 29.87
CA ALA A 170 -20.55 11.23 29.50
C ALA A 170 -21.00 9.97 28.74
N GLU A 171 -22.10 9.36 29.17
CA GLU A 171 -22.74 8.22 28.51
C GLU A 171 -23.19 8.58 27.09
N GLN A 172 -23.92 9.69 26.92
CA GLN A 172 -24.38 10.16 25.62
C GLN A 172 -23.20 10.41 24.65
N VAL A 173 -22.17 11.13 25.10
CA VAL A 173 -20.99 11.43 24.27
C VAL A 173 -20.24 10.16 23.87
N TYR A 174 -20.11 9.19 24.78
CA TYR A 174 -19.51 7.90 24.48
C TYR A 174 -20.35 7.08 23.49
N ASN A 175 -21.65 6.93 23.76
CA ASN A 175 -22.56 6.15 22.91
C ASN A 175 -22.63 6.71 21.49
N ASN A 176 -22.67 8.03 21.34
CA ASN A 176 -22.69 8.67 20.02
C ASN A 176 -21.50 8.25 19.14
N ILE A 177 -20.27 8.28 19.68
CA ILE A 177 -19.08 7.89 18.91
C ILE A 177 -18.97 6.37 18.76
N ASN A 178 -19.37 5.60 19.77
CA ASN A 178 -19.36 4.15 19.74
C ASN A 178 -20.29 3.62 18.64
N THR A 179 -21.55 4.04 18.64
CA THR A 179 -22.55 3.64 17.63
C THR A 179 -22.16 4.11 16.23
N ALA A 180 -21.61 5.33 16.11
CA ALA A 180 -21.11 5.80 14.82
C ALA A 180 -20.01 4.89 14.26
N LEU A 181 -19.00 4.53 15.06
CA LEU A 181 -17.91 3.67 14.59
C LEU A 181 -18.38 2.25 14.25
N ILE A 182 -19.26 1.66 15.07
CA ILE A 182 -19.86 0.34 14.80
C ILE A 182 -20.61 0.35 13.45
N ARG A 183 -21.23 1.48 13.09
CA ARG A 183 -21.97 1.63 11.83
C ARG A 183 -21.08 1.94 10.63
N GLU A 184 -20.06 2.79 10.79
CA GLU A 184 -19.26 3.29 9.66
C GLU A 184 -18.10 2.36 9.29
N ILE A 185 -17.49 1.65 10.25
CA ILE A 185 -16.38 0.73 9.96
C ILE A 185 -16.78 -0.37 8.94
N PRO A 186 -17.92 -1.07 9.09
CA PRO A 186 -18.37 -2.05 8.10
C PRO A 186 -18.57 -1.47 6.70
N LYS A 187 -19.04 -0.22 6.60
CA LYS A 187 -19.23 0.45 5.32
C LYS A 187 -17.91 0.72 4.62
N LEU A 188 -16.90 1.24 5.36
CA LEU A 188 -15.56 1.42 4.82
C LEU A 188 -15.01 0.08 4.32
N ILE A 189 -15.11 -0.97 5.15
CA ILE A 189 -14.67 -2.30 4.77
C ILE A 189 -15.35 -2.75 3.48
N ASN A 190 -16.67 -2.61 3.34
CA ASN A 190 -17.40 -3.04 2.14
C ASN A 190 -17.04 -2.24 0.89
N ALA A 191 -16.81 -0.93 1.02
CA ALA A 191 -16.40 -0.06 -0.08
C ALA A 191 -15.07 -0.50 -0.74
N ARG A 192 -14.27 -1.36 -0.09
CA ARG A 192 -13.08 -1.96 -0.72
C ARG A 192 -13.41 -2.67 -2.02
N ILE A 193 -14.59 -3.30 -2.15
CA ILE A 193 -14.94 -4.06 -3.35
C ILE A 193 -15.12 -3.08 -4.52
N ASP A 194 -15.89 -2.03 -4.30
CA ASP A 194 -16.20 -1.01 -5.31
C ASP A 194 -14.94 -0.25 -5.78
N VAL A 195 -13.90 -0.18 -4.95
CA VAL A 195 -12.62 0.43 -5.31
C VAL A 195 -11.67 -0.58 -5.95
N LEU A 196 -11.47 -1.74 -5.31
CA LEU A 196 -10.40 -2.66 -5.67
C LEU A 196 -10.73 -3.48 -6.92
N ASP A 197 -11.99 -3.84 -7.14
CA ASP A 197 -12.39 -4.65 -8.31
C ASP A 197 -12.10 -3.92 -9.64
N PRO A 198 -12.57 -2.67 -9.87
CA PRO A 198 -12.22 -1.94 -11.08
C PRO A 198 -10.74 -1.54 -11.13
N SER A 199 -10.08 -1.29 -9.98
CA SER A 199 -8.63 -1.02 -9.95
C SER A 199 -7.82 -2.24 -10.42
N PHE A 200 -8.24 -3.44 -10.02
CA PHE A 200 -7.57 -4.69 -10.40
C PHE A 200 -7.81 -5.02 -11.88
N GLU A 201 -9.01 -4.78 -12.39
CA GLU A 201 -9.31 -4.88 -13.82
C GLU A 201 -8.43 -3.91 -14.63
N ALA A 202 -8.35 -2.64 -14.20
CA ALA A 202 -7.54 -1.63 -14.86
C ALA A 202 -6.04 -1.96 -14.83
N PHE A 203 -5.56 -2.53 -13.71
CA PHE A 203 -4.20 -3.04 -13.59
C PHE A 203 -3.88 -4.10 -14.65
N ILE A 204 -4.73 -5.14 -14.77
CA ILE A 204 -4.53 -6.22 -15.74
C ILE A 204 -4.53 -5.67 -17.17
N LYS A 205 -5.47 -4.78 -17.48
CA LYS A 205 -5.57 -4.15 -18.82
C LYS A 205 -4.34 -3.31 -19.13
N SER A 206 -3.86 -2.52 -18.18
CA SER A 206 -2.65 -1.70 -18.34
C SER A 206 -1.43 -2.58 -18.59
N GLN A 207 -1.28 -3.68 -17.85
CA GLN A 207 -0.19 -4.64 -18.07
C GLN A 207 -0.28 -5.31 -19.45
N HIS A 208 -1.46 -5.78 -19.83
CA HIS A 208 -1.68 -6.41 -21.13
C HIS A 208 -1.28 -5.47 -22.27
N ASP A 209 -1.68 -4.21 -22.18
CA ASP A 209 -1.34 -3.19 -23.18
C ASP A 209 0.18 -2.90 -23.21
N PHE A 210 0.79 -2.68 -22.05
CA PHE A 210 2.25 -2.48 -21.94
C PHE A 210 3.04 -3.63 -22.56
N PHE A 211 2.69 -4.88 -22.22
CA PHE A 211 3.38 -6.05 -22.77
C PHE A 211 3.10 -6.25 -24.26
N GLY A 212 1.86 -6.01 -24.70
CA GLY A 212 1.49 -6.11 -26.11
C GLY A 212 2.27 -5.13 -26.99
N GLN A 213 2.30 -3.85 -26.60
CA GLN A 213 3.05 -2.83 -27.32
C GLN A 213 4.57 -3.08 -27.27
N SER A 214 5.10 -3.53 -26.13
CA SER A 214 6.51 -3.88 -26.00
C SER A 214 6.88 -5.07 -26.88
N SER A 215 6.01 -6.09 -26.96
CA SER A 215 6.18 -7.24 -27.85
C SER A 215 6.21 -6.80 -29.31
N GLU A 216 5.29 -5.91 -29.72
CA GLU A 216 5.27 -5.40 -31.09
C GLU A 216 6.58 -4.69 -31.47
N GLN A 217 7.17 -3.92 -30.55
CA GLN A 217 8.48 -3.32 -30.79
C GLN A 217 9.58 -4.39 -30.97
N MET A 218 9.56 -5.45 -30.18
CA MET A 218 10.52 -6.55 -30.29
C MET A 218 10.33 -7.37 -31.57
N ASP A 219 9.09 -7.60 -32.01
CA ASP A 219 8.79 -8.28 -33.27
C ASP A 219 9.34 -7.49 -34.47
N ARG A 220 9.31 -6.15 -34.41
CA ARG A 220 9.95 -5.30 -35.43
C ARG A 220 11.47 -5.50 -35.44
N VAL A 221 12.12 -5.59 -34.28
CA VAL A 221 13.56 -5.89 -34.17
C VAL A 221 13.87 -7.26 -34.77
N GLN A 222 13.00 -8.25 -34.56
CA GLN A 222 13.19 -9.61 -35.08
C GLN A 222 13.34 -9.63 -36.61
N THR A 223 12.70 -8.71 -37.35
CA THR A 223 12.84 -8.64 -38.81
C THR A 223 14.26 -8.29 -39.29
N TYR A 224 15.09 -7.71 -38.43
CA TYR A 224 16.50 -7.41 -38.70
C TYR A 224 17.44 -8.54 -38.28
N LEU A 225 16.94 -9.54 -37.56
CA LEU A 225 17.72 -10.70 -37.16
C LEU A 225 17.84 -11.69 -38.34
N PRO A 226 18.94 -12.45 -38.42
CA PRO A 226 19.05 -13.57 -39.36
C PRO A 226 17.86 -14.53 -39.19
N PRO A 227 17.29 -15.07 -40.29
CA PRO A 227 16.16 -15.98 -40.22
C PRO A 227 16.52 -17.25 -39.43
N ARG A 228 15.63 -17.66 -38.52
CA ARG A 228 15.76 -18.93 -37.78
C ARG A 228 15.53 -20.13 -38.70
N THR A 229 16.53 -20.99 -38.85
CA THR A 229 16.43 -22.34 -39.42
C THR A 229 16.24 -23.38 -38.30
N ASN A 230 15.75 -24.59 -38.62
CA ASN A 230 15.59 -25.66 -37.62
C ASN A 230 16.93 -26.16 -37.04
N ASP A 231 18.03 -25.95 -37.76
CA ASP A 231 19.37 -26.11 -37.22
C ASP A 231 19.78 -24.94 -36.33
N ASP A 232 19.17 -23.75 -36.48
CA ASP A 232 19.45 -22.55 -35.68
C ASP A 232 18.93 -22.63 -34.24
N ASP A 233 17.89 -23.39 -33.90
CA ASP A 233 17.52 -23.55 -32.49
C ASP A 233 18.54 -24.43 -31.74
N ARG A 234 19.03 -25.51 -32.39
CA ARG A 234 20.15 -26.32 -31.88
C ARG A 234 21.46 -25.54 -31.92
N ALA A 235 21.69 -24.72 -32.94
CA ALA A 235 22.87 -23.89 -33.06
C ALA A 235 22.83 -22.68 -32.11
N LEU A 236 21.67 -22.12 -31.80
CA LEU A 236 21.49 -21.07 -30.81
C LEU A 236 21.75 -21.61 -29.41
N ASP A 237 21.24 -22.81 -29.07
CA ASP A 237 21.60 -23.50 -27.83
C ASP A 237 23.11 -23.77 -27.75
N ASN A 238 23.73 -24.20 -28.85
CA ASN A 238 25.18 -24.41 -28.93
C ASN A 238 25.98 -23.08 -28.88
N SER A 239 25.50 -22.00 -29.51
CA SER A 239 26.12 -20.67 -29.49
C SER A 239 25.94 -19.98 -28.15
N ILE A 240 24.81 -20.13 -27.47
CA ILE A 240 24.62 -19.68 -26.10
C ILE A 240 25.60 -20.43 -25.20
N ARG A 241 25.75 -21.75 -25.38
CA ARG A 241 26.75 -22.55 -24.65
C ARG A 241 28.19 -22.09 -24.95
N ASP A 242 28.54 -21.83 -26.20
CA ASP A 242 29.88 -21.38 -26.62
C ASP A 242 30.17 -19.93 -26.17
N ILE A 243 29.18 -19.04 -26.20
CA ILE A 243 29.27 -17.67 -25.65
C ILE A 243 29.41 -17.74 -24.13
N LEU A 244 28.65 -18.60 -23.44
CA LEU A 244 28.79 -18.82 -22.00
C LEU A 244 30.16 -19.41 -21.64
N GLU A 245 30.72 -20.29 -22.47
CA GLU A 245 32.08 -20.81 -22.32
C GLU A 245 33.15 -19.74 -22.58
N ARG A 246 32.97 -18.90 -23.60
CA ARG A 246 33.84 -17.74 -23.85
C ARG A 246 33.76 -16.73 -22.72
N VAL A 247 32.57 -16.43 -22.20
CA VAL A 247 32.36 -15.55 -21.04
C VAL A 247 32.97 -16.15 -19.76
N ARG A 248 32.91 -17.48 -19.58
CA ARG A 248 33.64 -18.18 -18.51
C ARG A 248 35.16 -18.15 -18.72
N GLY A 249 35.62 -18.24 -19.97
CA GLY A 249 37.03 -18.09 -20.36
C GLY A 249 37.57 -16.66 -20.24
N LEU A 250 36.68 -15.66 -20.21
CA LEU A 250 36.99 -14.26 -19.92
C LEU A 250 37.19 -14.00 -18.42
N SER A 251 37.25 -15.05 -17.57
CA SER A 251 37.62 -14.93 -16.16
C SER A 251 39.08 -14.46 -16.02
N ILE A 252 39.27 -13.15 -16.01
CA ILE A 252 40.29 -12.34 -15.33
C ILE A 252 41.45 -13.18 -14.75
N CYS A 253 42.47 -13.46 -15.57
CA CYS A 253 43.80 -13.91 -15.11
C CYS A 253 44.84 -13.75 -16.23
N SER A 254 45.10 -12.52 -16.67
CA SER A 254 46.38 -12.14 -17.30
C SER A 254 46.69 -10.64 -17.23
N LEU A 255 46.23 -9.94 -16.19
CA LEU A 255 46.74 -8.62 -15.78
C LEU A 255 47.46 -8.76 -14.43
N SER A 256 48.39 -9.72 -14.38
CA SER A 256 49.39 -9.86 -13.34
C SER A 256 50.64 -10.47 -13.96
N ALA A 257 51.40 -9.67 -14.71
CA ALA A 257 52.82 -9.88 -14.99
C ALA A 257 53.44 -8.53 -15.40
#